data_AF-A0A416C4X1-F1
#
_entry.id   AF-A0A416C4X1-F1
#
_cell.length_a   1.000
_cell.length_b   1.000
_cell.length_c   1.000
_cell.angle_alpha   90.00
_cell.angle_beta   90.00
_cell.angle_gamma   90.00
#
_symmetry.space_group_name_H-M   'P 1'
#
loop_
_entity.id
_entity.type
_entity.pdbx_description
1 polymer ?
#
loop_
_entity_poly.entity_id
_entity_poly.type
_entity_poly.pdbx_seq_one_letter_code
_entity_poly.pdbx_strand_id
1 'polypeptide(L)'
;MKQYVISTATLFDALTSFDKEKECAFLEYGGYIEKETDGDIEYFDLETSNGTPCMDGETCELLEETDDYVVLQEEYEQIPFKLSRKEFEIAATLCVI
;
A
#
# COMPACT_ATOMS: atom_id res chain seq x y z
N MET A 1 18.90 -2.40 -5.16
CA MET A 1 17.95 -1.64 -4.32
C MET A 1 17.11 -2.66 -3.56
N LYS A 2 16.56 -2.36 -2.37
CA LYS A 2 15.62 -3.29 -1.73
C LYS A 2 14.27 -3.18 -2.44
N GLN A 3 13.64 -4.32 -2.71
CA GLN A 3 12.31 -4.42 -3.31
C GLN A 3 11.38 -5.15 -2.36
N TYR A 4 10.12 -4.73 -2.34
CA TYR A 4 9.10 -5.31 -1.48
C TYR A 4 7.85 -5.57 -2.30
N VAL A 5 7.23 -6.72 -2.10
CA VAL A 5 5.84 -6.93 -2.50
C VAL A 5 4.96 -6.25 -1.46
N ILE A 6 4.05 -5.39 -1.90
CA ILE A 6 3.15 -4.63 -1.03
C ILE A 6 1.75 -5.24 -1.12
N SER A 7 1.22 -5.74 0.00
CA SER A 7 -0.20 -6.13 0.07
C SER A 7 -1.03 -5.00 0.66
N THR A 8 -1.67 -4.24 -0.23
CA THR A 8 -2.64 -3.21 0.14
C THR A 8 -3.91 -3.84 0.73
N ALA A 9 -4.29 -5.05 0.33
CA ALA A 9 -5.40 -5.79 0.93
C ALA A 9 -5.15 -6.09 2.42
N THR A 10 -3.96 -6.61 2.75
CA THR A 10 -3.57 -6.90 4.14
C THR A 10 -3.54 -5.62 4.98
N LEU A 11 -3.04 -4.52 4.39
CA LEU A 11 -3.01 -3.23 5.06
C LEU A 11 -4.42 -2.66 5.29
N PHE A 12 -5.29 -2.75 4.29
CA PHE A 12 -6.69 -2.33 4.37
C PHE A 12 -7.40 -3.05 5.51
N ASP A 13 -7.31 -4.37 5.56
CA ASP A 13 -7.91 -5.20 6.61
C ASP A 13 -7.42 -4.78 8.00
N ALA A 14 -6.12 -4.56 8.15
CA ALA A 14 -5.54 -4.13 9.42
C ALA A 14 -6.03 -2.74 9.86
N LEU A 15 -6.13 -1.79 8.93
CA LEU A 15 -6.56 -0.41 9.20
C LEU A 15 -8.06 -0.31 9.50
N THR A 16 -8.87 -1.13 8.83
CA THR A 16 -10.32 -1.19 9.04
C THR A 16 -10.73 -2.08 10.21
N SER A 17 -9.76 -2.74 10.87
CA SER A 17 -10.04 -3.77 11.87
C SER A 17 -10.91 -4.91 11.33
N PHE A 18 -10.69 -5.28 10.06
CA PHE A 18 -11.42 -6.30 9.32
C PHE A 18 -12.92 -6.01 9.17
N ASP A 19 -13.29 -4.73 9.20
CA ASP A 19 -14.67 -4.28 8.94
C ASP A 19 -14.98 -4.34 7.45
N LYS A 20 -15.75 -5.36 7.06
CA LYS A 20 -16.10 -5.64 5.66
C LYS A 20 -17.04 -4.62 5.02
N GLU A 21 -17.65 -3.73 5.81
CA GLU A 21 -18.51 -2.66 5.31
C GLU A 21 -17.73 -1.39 4.93
N LYS A 22 -16.41 -1.37 5.17
CA LYS A 22 -15.55 -0.27 4.75
C LYS A 22 -15.23 -0.39 3.27
N GLU A 23 -15.27 0.76 2.60
CA GLU A 23 -14.85 0.92 1.20
C GLU A 23 -13.51 1.67 1.10
N CYS A 24 -13.03 2.28 2.21
CA CYS A 24 -11.74 2.96 2.23
C CYS A 24 -11.03 2.88 3.59
N ALA A 25 -9.70 2.90 3.55
CA ALA A 25 -8.83 2.93 4.72
C ALA A 25 -7.76 4.02 4.57
N PHE A 26 -7.70 4.99 5.50
CA PHE A 26 -6.77 6.12 5.42
C PHE A 26 -5.38 5.76 5.95
N LEU A 27 -4.35 6.23 5.25
CA LEU A 27 -2.95 6.09 5.65
C LEU A 27 -2.50 7.25 6.54
N GLU A 28 -1.54 6.99 7.42
CA GLU A 28 -1.03 7.95 8.40
C GLU A 28 -0.39 9.19 7.76
N TYR A 29 0.34 8.99 6.65
CA TYR A 29 1.04 10.05 5.93
C TYR A 29 0.29 10.59 4.71
N GLY A 30 -1.00 10.27 4.60
CA GLY A 30 -1.87 10.71 3.51
C GLY A 30 -2.02 9.69 2.40
N GLY A 31 -3.10 9.85 1.63
CA GLY A 31 -3.62 8.79 0.77
C GLY A 31 -4.56 7.85 1.52
N TYR A 32 -5.17 6.93 0.78
CA TYR A 32 -6.06 5.92 1.31
C TYR A 32 -6.00 4.68 0.41
N ILE A 33 -6.40 3.53 0.93
CA ILE A 33 -6.64 2.33 0.13
C ILE A 33 -8.13 2.30 -0.18
N GLU A 34 -8.47 2.28 -1.46
CA GLU A 34 -9.83 2.12 -1.95
C GLU A 34 -10.11 0.64 -2.18
N LYS A 35 -11.22 0.16 -1.65
CA LYS A 35 -11.74 -1.16 -1.98
C LYS A 35 -12.71 -1.01 -3.14
N GLU A 36 -12.43 -1.69 -4.24
CA GLU A 36 -13.36 -1.81 -5.37
C GLU A 36 -13.86 -3.25 -5.50
N THR A 37 -15.08 -3.42 -5.99
CA THR A 37 -15.66 -4.74 -6.23
C THR A 37 -16.15 -4.84 -7.67
N ASP A 38 -15.63 -5.82 -8.42
CA ASP A 38 -16.15 -6.23 -9.73
C ASP A 38 -16.63 -7.68 -9.68
N GLY A 39 -17.95 -7.85 -9.55
CA GLY A 39 -18.55 -9.17 -9.33
C GLY A 39 -18.15 -9.75 -7.98
N ASP A 40 -17.43 -10.87 -8.00
CA ASP A 40 -16.94 -11.58 -6.81
C ASP A 40 -15.45 -11.26 -6.50
N ILE A 41 -14.84 -10.34 -7.26
CA ILE A 41 -13.44 -9.95 -7.12
C ILE A 41 -13.36 -8.61 -6.39
N GLU A 42 -12.53 -8.56 -5.36
CA GLU A 42 -12.19 -7.33 -4.63
C GLU A 42 -10.80 -6.87 -5.06
N TYR A 43 -10.67 -5.57 -5.31
CA TYR A 43 -9.41 -4.88 -5.59
C TYR A 43 -9.13 -3.88 -4.49
N PHE A 44 -7.84 -3.64 -4.22
CA PHE A 44 -7.39 -2.76 -3.14
C PHE A 44 -6.30 -1.84 -3.67
N ASP A 45 -6.69 -0.64 -4.09
CA ASP A 45 -5.81 0.28 -4.78
C ASP A 45 -5.39 1.40 -3.84
N LEU A 46 -4.08 1.68 -3.76
CA LEU A 46 -3.58 2.81 -2.99
C LEU A 46 -3.77 4.07 -3.81
N GLU A 47 -4.56 5.01 -3.28
CA GLU A 47 -4.88 6.28 -3.90
C GLU A 47 -4.20 7.46 -3.19
N THR A 48 -3.68 8.39 -3.99
CA THR A 48 -3.07 9.64 -3.51
C THR A 48 -3.57 10.82 -4.32
N SER A 49 -3.24 12.05 -3.90
CA SER A 49 -3.51 13.24 -4.70
C SER A 49 -2.79 13.27 -6.06
N ASN A 50 -1.82 12.38 -6.27
CA ASN A 50 -1.02 12.28 -7.48
C ASN A 50 -1.43 11.09 -8.37
N GLY A 51 -2.47 10.35 -8.01
CA GLY A 51 -2.95 9.14 -8.70
C GLY A 51 -2.77 7.88 -7.85
N THR A 52 -2.81 6.72 -8.52
CA THR A 52 -2.72 5.37 -7.96
C THR A 52 -1.27 4.87 -8.03
N PRO A 53 -0.43 5.05 -6.99
CA PRO A 53 0.97 4.63 -7.01
C PRO A 53 1.23 3.12 -6.86
N CYS A 54 0.28 2.35 -6.35
CA CYS A 54 0.47 0.92 -6.04
C CYS A 54 -0.88 0.20 -5.90
N MET A 55 -1.02 -0.93 -6.58
CA MET A 55 -2.12 -1.88 -6.45
C MET A 55 -1.71 -3.09 -5.59
N ASP A 56 -2.67 -3.92 -5.20
CA ASP A 56 -2.40 -5.09 -4.34
C ASP A 56 -1.44 -6.08 -5.00
N GLY A 57 -0.38 -6.44 -4.26
CA GLY A 57 0.60 -7.43 -4.69
C GLY A 57 1.67 -6.89 -5.63
N GLU A 58 1.69 -5.59 -5.92
CA GLU A 58 2.72 -5.00 -6.75
C GLU A 58 4.08 -4.92 -6.03
N THR A 59 5.14 -4.89 -6.82
CA THR A 59 6.52 -4.81 -6.32
C THR A 59 6.99 -3.37 -6.34
N CYS A 60 7.36 -2.85 -5.18
CA CYS A 60 7.86 -1.48 -5.04
C CYS A 60 9.32 -1.46 -4.59
N GLU A 61 10.05 -0.48 -5.11
CA GLU A 61 11.41 -0.18 -4.72
C GLU A 61 11.44 0.74 -3.49
N LEU A 62 12.35 0.45 -2.56
CA LEU A 62 12.59 1.31 -1.41
C LEU A 62 13.45 2.51 -1.80
N LEU A 63 12.89 3.71 -1.67
CA LEU A 63 13.57 4.98 -1.94
C LEU A 63 14.16 5.59 -0.67
N GLU A 64 13.44 5.53 0.44
CA GLU A 64 13.84 6.11 1.73
C GLU A 64 13.33 5.24 2.89
N GLU A 65 14.15 5.09 3.93
CA GLU A 65 13.80 4.38 5.16
C GLU A 65 14.27 5.21 6.37
N THR A 66 13.33 5.54 7.24
CA THR A 66 13.56 6.22 8.52
C THR A 66 12.93 5.41 9.66
N ASP A 67 13.13 5.86 10.90
CA ASP A 67 12.48 5.23 12.06
C ASP A 67 10.95 5.43 12.05
N ASP A 68 10.45 6.50 11.41
CA ASP A 68 9.03 6.87 11.43
C ASP A 68 8.28 6.38 10.18
N TYR A 69 8.93 6.41 9.02
CA TYR A 69 8.29 6.11 7.73
C TYR A 69 9.25 5.48 6.71
N VAL A 70 8.64 4.92 5.66
CA VAL A 70 9.31 4.48 4.44
C VAL A 70 8.69 5.17 3.23
N VAL A 71 9.50 5.37 2.18
CA VAL A 71 9.04 5.82 0.87
C VAL A 71 9.30 4.71 -0.14
N LEU A 72 8.24 4.35 -0.87
CA LEU A 72 8.22 3.29 -1.86
C LEU A 72 7.78 3.84 -3.22
N GLN A 73 8.17 3.16 -4.30
CA GLN A 73 7.77 3.50 -5.66
C GLN A 73 7.68 2.24 -6.53
N GLU A 74 6.58 2.07 -7.25
CA GLU A 74 6.40 1.04 -8.27
C GLU A 74 7.12 1.45 -9.59
N GLU A 75 7.63 0.47 -10.36
CA GLU A 75 8.52 0.68 -11.52
C GLU A 75 7.85 1.40 -12.71
N TYR A 76 6.59 1.08 -12.98
CA TYR A 76 5.79 1.58 -14.10
C TYR A 76 5.11 2.91 -13.75
N GLU A 77 4.36 2.96 -12.66
CA GLU A 77 3.60 4.15 -12.25
C GLU A 77 4.54 5.28 -11.85
N GLN A 78 5.68 4.95 -11.22
CA GLN A 78 6.70 5.90 -10.75
C GLN A 78 6.15 7.03 -9.87
N ILE A 79 5.02 6.82 -9.19
CA ILE A 79 4.49 7.75 -8.19
C ILE A 79 4.97 7.30 -6.81
N PRO A 80 5.82 8.06 -6.12
CA PRO A 80 6.25 7.69 -4.78
C PRO A 80 5.10 7.82 -3.77
N PHE A 81 5.03 6.88 -2.84
CA PHE A 81 4.08 6.91 -1.73
C PHE A 81 4.79 6.63 -0.39
N LYS A 82 4.17 7.08 0.69
CA LYS A 82 4.72 6.99 2.04
C LYS A 82 3.83 6.10 2.91
N LEU A 83 4.45 5.15 3.59
CA LEU A 83 3.82 4.37 4.65
C LEU A 83 4.53 4.69 5.96
N SER A 84 3.77 4.74 7.06
CA SER A 84 4.39 4.73 8.39
C SER A 84 5.08 3.39 8.62
N ARG A 85 6.00 3.36 9.59
CA ARG A 85 6.75 2.14 9.88
C ARG A 85 5.83 0.95 10.18
N LYS A 86 4.75 1.20 10.91
CA LYS A 86 3.75 0.20 11.27
C LYS A 86 2.97 -0.30 10.04
N GLU A 87 2.54 0.61 9.17
CA GLU A 87 1.83 0.26 7.93
C GLU A 87 2.72 -0.58 7.02
N PHE A 88 3.99 -0.20 6.90
CA PHE A 88 4.98 -0.95 6.13
C PHE A 88 5.23 -2.36 6.68
N GLU A 89 5.38 -2.51 7.99
CA GLU A 89 5.57 -3.82 8.62
C GLU A 89 4.36 -4.75 8.45
N ILE A 90 3.16 -4.20 8.26
CA ILE A 90 1.95 -4.97 7.94
C ILE A 90 1.93 -5.38 6.47
N ALA A 91 2.24 -4.45 5.57
CA ALA A 91 1.99 -4.61 4.14
C ALA A 91 3.13 -5.26 3.37
N ALA A 92 4.38 -5.08 3.81
CA ALA A 92 5.55 -5.31 2.97
C ALA A 92 6.25 -6.65 3.23
N THR A 93 6.51 -7.38 2.16
CA THR A 93 7.35 -8.59 2.17
C THR A 93 8.61 -8.35 1.34
N LEU A 94 9.80 -8.49 1.95
CA LEU A 94 11.07 -8.32 1.25
C LEU A 94 11.21 -9.36 0.12
N CYS A 95 11.47 -8.89 -1.10
CA CYS A 95 11.81 -9.75 -2.23
C CYS A 95 13.20 -10.36 -1.99
N VAL A 96 13.27 -11.68 -1.86
CA VAL A 96 14.55 -12.40 -1.84
C VAL A 96 14.87 -12.81 -3.27
N ILE A 97 15.71 -12.01 -3.93
CA ILE A 97 16.23 -12.28 -5.28
C ILE A 97 17.53 -13.06 -5.16
#